data_AF-A0A350JF13-F1
#
_entry.id   AF-A0A350JF13-F1
#
_cell.length_a   1.000
_cell.length_b   1.000
_cell.length_c   1.000
_cell.angle_alpha   90.00
_cell.angle_beta   90.00
_cell.angle_gamma   90.00
#
_symmetry.space_group_name_H-M   'P 1'
#
loop_
_entity.id
_entity.type
_entity.pdbx_description
1 polymer ?
#
loop_
_entity_poly.entity_id
_entity_poly.type
_entity_poly.pdbx_seq_one_letter_code
_entity_poly.pdbx_strand_id
1 'polypeptide(L)'
;MRLFLILCVITLPLIADAQTRHYRVKQQLKDLDVLREALFDVTGKPFLYTSRSKLRAAFDSVATDLQTPQTARELFTAFAFLTAQVKCGHTQIFMNGRLIRDYLIFSRTLPLQVKIVGERMYAIREVGKDPRIIKGNEIVSINSKSAKDILTKMYELTSSDGDNITLKQHYLSESFNFFYFVAFGEQDSFLIKALDDQNEEIEVNVASVETDIKAFNRSYKKSPFITYGGSSKSFGKLVTDRSSPVQTWFLPSFKYAKGAKYHGYIDANMRRINKDESEFLILDLRGNLGGVIQTYLMGYFIAEQDHIAYMEIGNTEKPAYRQHYKRWSKSYLKVRLSSMLQDASQLSADSVGHFYQILNRPQVEQCQKRLVVLVDGMTFSSGSNVAANLKDKAGAIIIGEETGGSYKHGNTGQLALKLPKSKFQMVINPVYYSNNVDLEMGSSGLIPDILVDPRFEYSKNNDPFINAALDFIEREKSKVGE
;
A
#
# COMPACT_ATOMS: atom_id res chain seq x y z
N MET A 1 36.75 -6.26 37.90
CA MET A 1 36.24 -6.24 39.30
C MET A 1 34.90 -5.53 39.30
N ARG A 2 33.85 -6.26 39.71
CA ARG A 2 32.47 -5.84 40.06
C ARG A 2 31.52 -5.42 38.93
N LEU A 3 30.76 -6.43 38.47
CA LEU A 3 29.36 -6.32 38.05
C LEU A 3 28.56 -5.53 39.10
N PHE A 4 27.72 -4.60 38.65
CA PHE A 4 26.56 -4.14 39.41
C PHE A 4 25.29 -4.55 38.66
N LEU A 5 24.68 -5.64 39.13
CA LEU A 5 23.30 -6.00 38.84
C LEU A 5 22.39 -4.93 39.47
N ILE A 6 21.77 -4.09 38.64
CA ILE A 6 20.63 -3.28 39.09
C ILE A 6 19.40 -4.16 38.92
N LEU A 7 19.01 -4.79 40.03
CA LEU A 7 17.72 -5.43 40.20
C LEU A 7 16.67 -4.32 40.29
N CYS A 8 16.10 -3.91 39.16
CA CYS A 8 14.90 -3.06 39.15
C CYS A 8 13.72 -3.91 39.65
N VAL A 9 13.50 -3.88 40.96
CA VAL A 9 12.23 -4.28 41.56
C VAL A 9 11.18 -3.28 41.08
N ILE A 10 10.42 -3.69 40.06
CA ILE A 10 9.23 -2.99 39.61
C ILE A 10 8.16 -3.24 40.67
N THR A 11 8.07 -2.37 41.68
CA THR A 11 6.84 -2.20 42.44
C THR A 11 5.87 -1.37 41.59
N LEU A 12 5.19 -2.05 40.66
CA LEU A 12 4.03 -1.50 39.97
C LEU A 12 2.95 -1.20 41.02
N PRO A 13 2.42 0.03 41.11
CA PRO A 13 1.06 0.19 41.62
C PRO A 13 0.11 -0.40 40.58
N LEU A 14 -0.01 -1.73 40.62
CA LEU A 14 -1.07 -2.52 40.03
C LEU A 14 -2.34 -2.30 40.86
N ILE A 15 -2.96 -1.13 40.81
CA ILE A 15 -4.35 -0.89 41.23
C ILE A 15 -4.76 0.46 40.59
N ALA A 16 -5.59 0.40 39.54
CA ALA A 16 -6.69 1.34 39.21
C ALA A 16 -6.90 1.62 37.70
N ASP A 17 -5.89 1.50 36.82
CA ASP A 17 -6.09 1.73 35.37
C ASP A 17 -6.13 0.42 34.53
N ALA A 18 -6.11 -0.72 35.21
CA ALA A 18 -6.25 -2.06 34.64
C ALA A 18 -7.71 -2.50 34.43
N GLN A 19 -8.71 -1.64 34.67
CA GLN A 19 -10.09 -2.09 34.94
C GLN A 19 -11.18 -1.73 33.91
N THR A 20 -10.83 -1.23 32.72
CA THR A 20 -11.79 -1.30 31.60
C THR A 20 -11.06 -1.70 30.31
N ARG A 21 -11.62 -2.62 29.50
CA ARG A 21 -11.22 -2.82 28.08
C ARG A 21 -11.76 -1.71 27.17
N HIS A 22 -12.68 -0.90 27.71
CA HIS A 22 -13.40 0.13 26.99
C HIS A 22 -12.74 1.52 27.11
N TYR A 23 -13.03 2.41 26.17
CA TYR A 23 -12.78 3.85 26.29
C TYR A 23 -14.04 4.54 26.78
N ARG A 24 -13.91 5.61 27.58
CA ARG A 24 -15.07 6.41 28.00
C ARG A 24 -15.64 7.15 26.79
N VAL A 25 -16.96 7.33 26.71
CA VAL A 25 -17.66 8.03 25.60
C VAL A 25 -17.00 9.38 25.27
N LYS A 26 -16.77 10.23 26.28
CA LYS A 26 -16.08 11.52 26.11
C LYS A 26 -14.69 11.41 25.47
N GLN A 27 -13.97 10.32 25.71
CA GLN A 27 -12.65 10.10 25.11
C GLN A 27 -12.77 9.70 23.63
N GLN A 28 -13.72 8.82 23.31
CA GLN A 28 -13.98 8.35 21.95
C GLN A 28 -14.45 9.49 21.04
N LEU A 29 -15.42 10.29 21.50
CA LEU A 29 -15.93 11.44 20.75
C LEU A 29 -14.85 12.48 20.51
N LYS A 30 -13.94 12.71 21.49
CA LYS A 30 -12.83 13.64 21.29
C LYS A 30 -11.84 13.16 20.22
N ASP A 31 -11.60 11.86 20.14
CA ASP A 31 -10.78 11.30 19.07
C ASP A 31 -11.50 11.32 17.72
N LEU A 32 -12.80 11.07 17.67
CA LEU A 32 -13.63 11.17 16.48
C LEU A 32 -13.59 12.60 15.90
N ASP A 33 -13.68 13.63 16.74
CA ASP A 33 -13.56 15.03 16.32
C ASP A 33 -12.22 15.30 15.64
N VAL A 34 -11.12 14.86 16.27
CA VAL A 34 -9.76 15.05 15.71
C VAL A 34 -9.59 14.26 14.42
N LEU A 35 -10.14 13.04 14.34
CA LEU A 35 -10.12 12.24 13.12
C LEU A 35 -10.91 12.93 11.99
N ARG A 36 -12.09 13.49 12.29
CA ARG A 36 -12.89 14.23 11.33
C ARG A 36 -12.13 15.43 10.79
N GLU A 37 -11.56 16.26 11.67
CA GLU A 37 -10.76 17.41 11.26
C GLU A 37 -9.54 16.98 10.43
N ALA A 38 -8.83 15.92 10.85
CA ALA A 38 -7.70 15.35 10.11
C ALA A 38 -8.08 15.01 8.66
N LEU A 39 -9.18 14.26 8.50
CA LEU A 39 -9.61 13.76 7.21
C LEU A 39 -10.21 14.86 6.34
N PHE A 40 -11.03 15.76 6.90
CA PHE A 40 -11.77 16.76 6.14
C PHE A 40 -10.96 18.01 5.79
N ASP A 41 -10.05 18.43 6.66
CA ASP A 41 -9.43 19.75 6.56
C ASP A 41 -7.97 19.71 6.18
N VAL A 42 -7.29 18.57 6.41
CA VAL A 42 -5.84 18.46 6.21
C VAL A 42 -5.50 17.63 4.99
N THR A 43 -6.30 16.60 4.66
CA THR A 43 -6.12 15.85 3.40
C THR A 43 -6.21 16.81 2.21
N GLY A 44 -5.35 16.64 1.19
CA GLY A 44 -5.23 17.57 0.06
C GLY A 44 -6.57 17.80 -0.66
N LYS A 45 -7.16 16.73 -1.20
CA LYS A 45 -8.53 16.67 -1.70
C LYS A 45 -9.28 15.55 -0.95
N PRO A 46 -9.95 15.84 0.17
CA PRO A 46 -10.62 14.85 1.02
C PRO A 46 -11.85 14.22 0.37
N PHE A 47 -12.44 14.91 -0.60
CA PHE A 47 -13.66 14.50 -1.29
C PHE A 47 -13.40 14.03 -2.73
N LEU A 48 -12.16 13.64 -3.02
CA LEU A 48 -11.72 13.25 -4.36
C LEU A 48 -12.54 12.07 -4.91
N TYR A 49 -12.80 11.06 -4.07
CA TYR A 49 -13.53 9.84 -4.46
C TYR A 49 -14.83 9.62 -3.68
N THR A 50 -14.97 10.27 -2.53
CA THR A 50 -16.14 10.14 -1.65
C THR A 50 -16.73 11.52 -1.44
N SER A 51 -18.01 11.69 -1.78
CA SER A 51 -18.67 12.98 -1.64
C SER A 51 -18.68 13.44 -0.18
N ARG A 52 -18.69 14.76 0.01
CA ARG A 52 -18.78 15.37 1.35
C ARG A 52 -19.99 14.87 2.15
N SER A 53 -21.13 14.68 1.48
CA SER A 53 -22.35 14.15 2.11
C SER A 53 -22.18 12.71 2.57
N LYS A 54 -21.63 11.82 1.73
CA LYS A 54 -21.37 10.42 2.10
C LYS A 54 -20.37 10.31 3.26
N LEU A 55 -19.27 11.06 3.19
CA LEU A 55 -18.27 11.02 4.26
C LEU A 55 -18.83 11.56 5.58
N ARG A 56 -19.64 12.64 5.56
CA ARG A 56 -20.34 13.13 6.76
C ARG A 56 -21.29 12.10 7.34
N ALA A 57 -22.13 11.49 6.50
CA ALA A 57 -23.07 10.47 6.95
C ALA A 57 -22.35 9.27 7.61
N ALA A 58 -21.20 8.85 7.10
CA ALA A 58 -20.38 7.81 7.74
C ALA A 58 -19.90 8.22 9.14
N PHE A 59 -19.42 9.47 9.29
CA PHE A 59 -19.03 10.01 10.60
C PHE A 59 -20.20 10.12 11.57
N ASP A 60 -21.37 10.57 11.10
CA ASP A 60 -22.57 10.69 11.92
C ASP A 60 -23.06 9.32 12.40
N SER A 61 -23.02 8.31 11.52
CA SER A 61 -23.32 6.92 11.88
C SER A 61 -22.39 6.40 12.98
N VAL A 62 -21.08 6.57 12.81
CA VAL A 62 -20.10 6.15 13.83
C VAL A 62 -20.29 6.94 15.12
N ALA A 63 -20.62 8.24 15.07
CA ALA A 63 -20.86 9.04 16.26
C ALA A 63 -22.02 8.50 17.13
N THR A 64 -23.03 7.90 16.51
CA THR A 64 -24.11 7.19 17.22
C THR A 64 -23.59 5.95 17.94
N ASP A 65 -22.76 5.14 17.28
CA ASP A 65 -22.18 3.92 17.87
C ASP A 65 -21.22 4.25 19.05
N LEU A 66 -20.50 5.37 18.96
CA LEU A 66 -19.58 5.84 20.01
C LEU A 66 -20.28 6.48 21.21
N GLN A 67 -21.62 6.51 21.26
CA GLN A 67 -22.39 6.91 22.46
C GLN A 67 -22.30 5.87 23.59
N THR A 68 -21.76 4.68 23.32
CA THR A 68 -21.48 3.66 24.33
C THR A 68 -19.97 3.40 24.47
N PRO A 69 -19.49 2.90 25.63
CA PRO A 69 -18.08 2.54 25.79
C PRO A 69 -17.63 1.44 24.81
N GLN A 70 -16.68 1.74 23.92
CA GLN A 70 -16.13 0.78 22.94
C GLN A 70 -14.77 0.24 23.36
N THR A 71 -14.47 -1.01 23.02
CA THR A 71 -13.14 -1.62 23.21
C THR A 71 -12.08 -1.02 22.27
N ALA A 72 -10.81 -1.38 22.46
CA ALA A 72 -9.74 -0.99 21.53
C ALA A 72 -9.91 -1.55 20.12
N ARG A 73 -10.48 -2.75 20.01
CA ARG A 73 -10.80 -3.36 18.72
C ARG A 73 -11.92 -2.59 18.03
N GLU A 74 -13.07 -2.40 18.69
CA GLU A 74 -14.23 -1.72 18.10
C GLU A 74 -13.93 -0.28 17.70
N LEU A 75 -13.22 0.48 18.56
CA LEU A 75 -12.84 1.84 18.24
C LEU A 75 -11.87 1.90 17.04
N PHE A 76 -10.94 0.95 16.94
CA PHE A 76 -10.07 0.85 15.77
C PHE A 76 -10.85 0.47 14.52
N THR A 77 -11.78 -0.49 14.60
CA THR A 77 -12.64 -0.89 13.47
C THR A 77 -13.42 0.31 12.95
N ALA A 78 -14.05 1.10 13.83
CA ALA A 78 -14.78 2.30 13.46
C ALA A 78 -13.88 3.36 12.80
N PHE A 79 -12.69 3.62 13.35
CA PHE A 79 -11.78 4.63 12.80
C PHE A 79 -11.10 4.15 11.51
N ALA A 80 -10.81 2.87 11.37
CA ALA A 80 -10.30 2.26 10.15
C ALA A 80 -11.33 2.37 9.03
N PHE A 81 -12.61 2.09 9.33
CA PHE A 81 -13.73 2.30 8.41
C PHE A 81 -13.80 3.75 7.92
N LEU A 82 -13.83 4.72 8.84
CA LEU A 82 -13.88 6.16 8.48
C LEU A 82 -12.67 6.61 7.68
N THR A 83 -11.49 6.08 8.00
CA THR A 83 -10.24 6.38 7.27
C THR A 83 -10.31 5.84 5.84
N ALA A 84 -10.78 4.60 5.66
CA ALA A 84 -10.91 3.97 4.35
C ALA A 84 -11.95 4.67 3.46
N GLN A 85 -12.97 5.33 4.05
CA GLN A 85 -13.96 6.12 3.29
C GLN A 85 -13.33 7.31 2.53
N VAL A 86 -12.13 7.77 2.89
CA VAL A 86 -11.43 8.82 2.12
C VAL A 86 -10.88 8.29 0.81
N LYS A 87 -10.72 6.95 0.68
CA LYS A 87 -10.20 6.29 -0.51
C LYS A 87 -8.87 6.88 -0.96
N CYS A 88 -7.95 7.02 -0.01
CA CYS A 88 -6.56 7.37 -0.25
C CYS A 88 -5.66 6.28 0.31
N GLY A 89 -4.88 5.63 -0.56
CA GLY A 89 -3.99 4.56 -0.19
C GLY A 89 -2.96 5.02 0.84
N HIS A 90 -2.41 6.22 0.72
CA HIS A 90 -1.44 6.75 1.67
C HIS A 90 -2.04 7.10 3.05
N THR A 91 -3.37 7.20 3.19
CA THR A 91 -4.04 7.62 4.43
C THR A 91 -4.39 6.40 5.26
N GLN A 92 -3.68 6.22 6.38
CA GLN A 92 -3.68 4.98 7.15
C GLN A 92 -3.81 5.26 8.64
N ILE A 93 -4.49 4.36 9.35
CA ILE A 93 -4.54 4.30 10.81
C ILE A 93 -3.85 3.03 11.31
N PHE A 94 -3.11 3.14 12.40
CA PHE A 94 -2.27 2.07 12.94
C PHE A 94 -2.64 1.72 14.37
N MET A 95 -2.41 0.45 14.72
CA MET A 95 -2.65 -0.08 16.06
C MET A 95 -1.89 0.72 17.13
N ASN A 96 -2.53 0.90 18.28
CA ASN A 96 -1.87 1.36 19.50
C ASN A 96 -1.40 0.15 20.33
N GLY A 97 -0.68 0.41 21.43
CA GLY A 97 -0.21 -0.65 22.32
C GLY A 97 -1.34 -1.47 22.96
N ARG A 98 -2.51 -0.85 23.20
CA ARG A 98 -3.68 -1.53 23.77
C ARG A 98 -4.24 -2.57 22.81
N LEU A 99 -4.45 -2.22 21.54
CA LEU A 99 -4.94 -3.13 20.52
C LEU A 99 -3.93 -4.22 20.19
N ILE A 100 -2.62 -3.90 20.13
CA ILE A 100 -1.58 -4.92 19.97
C ILE A 100 -1.65 -5.93 21.12
N ARG A 101 -1.70 -5.45 22.37
CA ARG A 101 -1.83 -6.33 23.53
C ARG A 101 -3.10 -7.16 23.44
N ASP A 102 -4.23 -6.56 23.10
CA ASP A 102 -5.50 -7.26 23.03
C ASP A 102 -5.49 -8.33 21.92
N TYR A 103 -4.87 -8.06 20.77
CA TYR A 103 -4.65 -9.06 19.72
C TYR A 103 -3.71 -10.18 20.19
N LEU A 104 -2.59 -9.86 20.84
CA LEU A 104 -1.62 -10.89 21.26
C LEU A 104 -2.15 -11.80 22.37
N ILE A 105 -3.01 -11.31 23.26
CA ILE A 105 -3.53 -12.06 24.40
C ILE A 105 -4.86 -12.75 24.07
N PHE A 106 -5.77 -12.06 23.38
CA PHE A 106 -7.17 -12.50 23.28
C PHE A 106 -7.60 -12.93 21.88
N SER A 107 -6.83 -12.62 20.81
CA SER A 107 -7.32 -12.87 19.45
C SER A 107 -7.66 -14.32 19.19
N ARG A 108 -6.97 -15.26 19.86
CA ARG A 108 -7.11 -16.69 19.62
C ARG A 108 -7.03 -16.94 18.10
N THR A 109 -5.82 -16.76 17.57
CA THR A 109 -5.54 -16.58 16.15
C THR A 109 -6.02 -17.75 15.29
N LEU A 110 -6.65 -17.41 14.16
CA LEU A 110 -6.99 -18.32 13.09
C LEU A 110 -5.72 -18.95 12.49
N PRO A 111 -5.51 -20.27 12.53
CA PRO A 111 -4.31 -20.92 12.01
C PRO A 111 -4.38 -21.12 10.47
N LEU A 112 -4.80 -20.09 9.75
CA LEU A 112 -4.90 -20.05 8.29
C LEU A 112 -4.02 -18.92 7.76
N GLN A 113 -3.40 -19.15 6.60
CA GLN A 113 -2.80 -18.10 5.80
C GLN A 113 -3.41 -18.18 4.40
N VAL A 114 -3.77 -17.03 3.85
CA VAL A 114 -4.49 -16.95 2.58
C VAL A 114 -3.77 -16.06 1.58
N LYS A 115 -3.86 -16.43 0.30
CA LYS A 115 -3.70 -15.53 -0.83
C LYS A 115 -5.09 -15.06 -1.23
N ILE A 116 -5.27 -13.76 -1.32
CA ILE A 116 -6.54 -13.14 -1.71
C ILE A 116 -6.43 -12.69 -3.16
N VAL A 117 -7.41 -13.04 -3.98
CA VAL A 117 -7.54 -12.58 -5.38
C VAL A 117 -8.99 -12.22 -5.65
N GLY A 118 -9.25 -10.94 -5.86
CA GLY A 118 -10.63 -10.42 -5.95
C GLY A 118 -11.43 -10.76 -4.70
N GLU A 119 -12.54 -11.48 -4.87
CA GLU A 119 -13.41 -11.92 -3.77
C GLU A 119 -13.12 -13.35 -3.30
N ARG A 120 -11.99 -13.94 -3.71
CA ARG A 120 -11.63 -15.35 -3.42
C ARG A 120 -10.42 -15.43 -2.49
N MET A 121 -10.37 -16.51 -1.70
CA MET A 121 -9.29 -16.80 -0.78
C MET A 121 -8.73 -18.19 -1.08
N TYR A 122 -7.41 -18.32 -1.10
CA TYR A 122 -6.73 -19.59 -1.35
C TYR A 122 -5.78 -19.90 -0.21
N ALA A 123 -5.82 -21.12 0.33
CA ALA A 123 -4.87 -21.55 1.33
C ALA A 123 -3.45 -21.55 0.75
N ILE A 124 -2.48 -21.00 1.47
CA ILE A 124 -1.07 -21.00 1.04
C ILE A 124 -0.24 -22.12 1.66
N ARG A 125 -0.82 -22.85 2.61
CA ARG A 125 -0.25 -23.98 3.36
C ARG A 125 -1.38 -24.72 4.08
N GLU A 126 -1.04 -25.80 4.78
CA GLU A 126 -1.99 -26.53 5.61
C GLU A 126 -2.60 -25.67 6.72
N VAL A 127 -3.88 -25.93 7.04
CA VAL A 127 -4.60 -25.20 8.10
C VAL A 127 -4.33 -25.83 9.45
N GLY A 128 -3.61 -25.09 10.30
CA GLY A 128 -3.16 -25.60 11.60
C GLY A 128 -2.31 -26.85 11.47
N LYS A 129 -2.85 -28.01 11.88
CA LYS A 129 -2.23 -29.34 11.74
C LYS A 129 -3.10 -30.32 10.95
N ASP A 130 -4.22 -29.87 10.39
CA ASP A 130 -5.11 -30.73 9.62
C ASP A 130 -4.66 -30.74 8.14
N PRO A 131 -4.31 -31.91 7.59
CA PRO A 131 -3.78 -32.01 6.24
C PRO A 131 -4.86 -32.00 5.14
N ARG A 132 -6.15 -31.87 5.48
CA ARG A 132 -7.22 -31.91 4.47
C ARG A 132 -7.32 -30.64 3.64
N ILE A 133 -7.08 -29.47 4.26
CA ILE A 133 -6.94 -28.22 3.50
C ILE A 133 -5.45 -27.98 3.33
N ILE A 134 -4.99 -27.99 2.09
CA ILE A 134 -3.61 -27.78 1.69
C ILE A 134 -3.47 -26.52 0.83
N LYS A 135 -2.23 -26.21 0.48
CA LYS A 135 -1.91 -25.11 -0.45
C LYS A 135 -2.70 -25.27 -1.76
N GLY A 136 -3.31 -24.18 -2.23
CA GLY A 136 -4.06 -24.12 -3.48
C GLY A 136 -5.56 -24.30 -3.31
N ASN A 137 -6.03 -24.95 -2.25
CA ASN A 137 -7.47 -25.11 -2.01
C ASN A 137 -8.14 -23.75 -1.82
N GLU A 138 -9.31 -23.56 -2.44
CA GLU A 138 -10.11 -22.37 -2.28
C GLU A 138 -10.86 -22.42 -0.95
N ILE A 139 -10.70 -21.39 -0.11
CA ILE A 139 -11.47 -21.23 1.12
C ILE A 139 -12.80 -20.57 0.77
N VAL A 140 -13.90 -21.29 0.96
CA VAL A 140 -15.26 -20.85 0.61
C VAL A 140 -15.91 -20.09 1.76
N SER A 141 -15.69 -20.55 3.01
CA SER A 141 -16.26 -19.87 4.19
C SER A 141 -15.47 -20.13 5.47
N ILE A 142 -15.62 -19.22 6.42
CA ILE A 142 -15.12 -19.34 7.80
C ILE A 142 -16.25 -18.96 8.75
N ASN A 143 -16.58 -19.81 9.72
CA ASN A 143 -17.67 -19.61 10.69
C ASN A 143 -19.00 -19.21 10.01
N SER A 144 -19.36 -19.97 8.96
CA SER A 144 -20.57 -19.77 8.15
C SER A 144 -20.65 -18.43 7.39
N LYS A 145 -19.57 -17.65 7.36
CA LYS A 145 -19.46 -16.43 6.52
C LYS A 145 -18.71 -16.76 5.25
N SER A 146 -19.29 -16.41 4.10
CA SER A 146 -18.64 -16.63 2.82
C SER A 146 -17.31 -15.84 2.72
N ALA A 147 -16.38 -16.34 1.90
CA ALA A 147 -15.14 -15.64 1.58
C ALA A 147 -15.41 -14.20 1.12
N LYS A 148 -16.41 -14.03 0.26
CA LYS A 148 -16.86 -12.72 -0.23
C LYS A 148 -17.28 -11.78 0.89
N ASP A 149 -18.10 -12.25 1.84
CA ASP A 149 -18.57 -11.41 2.97
C ASP A 149 -17.40 -11.03 3.90
N ILE A 150 -16.51 -11.98 4.15
CA ILE A 150 -15.29 -11.76 4.95
C ILE A 150 -14.43 -10.67 4.31
N LEU A 151 -14.11 -10.83 3.03
CA LEU A 151 -13.26 -9.91 2.29
C LEU A 151 -13.90 -8.54 2.12
N THR A 152 -15.20 -8.48 1.84
CA THR A 152 -15.97 -7.21 1.79
C THR A 152 -15.80 -6.42 3.08
N LYS A 153 -15.98 -7.08 4.23
CA LYS A 153 -15.80 -6.44 5.53
C LYS A 153 -14.37 -5.96 5.76
N MET A 154 -13.36 -6.72 5.32
CA MET A 154 -11.95 -6.31 5.47
C MET A 154 -11.55 -5.17 4.51
N TYR A 155 -12.12 -5.13 3.30
CA TYR A 155 -11.88 -4.05 2.34
C TYR A 155 -12.47 -2.72 2.80
N GLU A 156 -13.56 -2.73 3.56
CA GLU A 156 -14.11 -1.54 4.23
C GLU A 156 -13.17 -0.96 5.29
N LEU A 157 -12.22 -1.75 5.80
CA LEU A 157 -11.31 -1.37 6.89
C LEU A 157 -9.90 -1.03 6.41
N THR A 158 -9.67 -1.08 5.10
CA THR A 158 -8.35 -0.86 4.49
C THR A 158 -8.42 0.19 3.40
N SER A 159 -7.54 1.18 3.47
CA SER A 159 -7.49 2.25 2.46
C SER A 159 -6.74 1.81 1.20
N SER A 160 -7.16 2.35 0.07
CA SER A 160 -6.50 2.32 -1.24
C SER A 160 -6.84 3.63 -1.95
N ASP A 161 -6.17 3.94 -3.06
CA ASP A 161 -6.61 5.06 -3.90
C ASP A 161 -7.88 4.66 -4.67
N GLY A 162 -8.92 5.49 -4.58
CA GLY A 162 -10.17 5.25 -5.30
C GLY A 162 -10.84 3.92 -4.93
N ASP A 163 -11.27 3.18 -5.95
CA ASP A 163 -11.95 1.87 -5.79
C ASP A 163 -10.99 0.68 -5.93
N ASN A 164 -9.69 0.94 -5.97
CA ASN A 164 -8.67 -0.09 -6.16
C ASN A 164 -8.72 -1.11 -5.01
N ILE A 165 -8.87 -2.40 -5.36
CA ILE A 165 -8.81 -3.49 -4.39
C ILE A 165 -7.48 -4.26 -4.45
N THR A 166 -6.70 -4.11 -5.52
CA THR A 166 -5.48 -4.90 -5.75
C THR A 166 -4.45 -4.63 -4.65
N LEU A 167 -4.20 -3.37 -4.27
CA LEU A 167 -3.33 -3.08 -3.11
C LEU A 167 -3.84 -3.71 -1.82
N LYS A 168 -5.17 -3.65 -1.60
CA LYS A 168 -5.80 -4.21 -0.39
C LYS A 168 -5.65 -5.73 -0.35
N GLN A 169 -5.76 -6.42 -1.48
CA GLN A 169 -5.60 -7.88 -1.59
C GLN A 169 -4.20 -8.32 -1.15
N HIS A 170 -3.14 -7.67 -1.66
CA HIS A 170 -1.77 -7.98 -1.26
C HIS A 170 -1.56 -7.70 0.24
N TYR A 171 -2.06 -6.57 0.73
CA TYR A 171 -1.94 -6.23 2.14
C TYR A 171 -2.69 -7.19 3.07
N LEU A 172 -3.94 -7.50 2.74
CA LEU A 172 -4.79 -8.39 3.53
C LEU A 172 -4.30 -9.84 3.46
N SER A 173 -3.68 -10.29 2.37
CA SER A 173 -3.07 -11.62 2.30
C SER A 173 -2.00 -11.80 3.40
N GLU A 174 -1.19 -10.76 3.65
CA GLU A 174 -0.13 -10.76 4.67
C GLU A 174 -0.63 -10.48 6.10
N SER A 175 -1.83 -9.91 6.23
CA SER A 175 -2.39 -9.43 7.51
C SER A 175 -3.78 -10.00 7.84
N PHE A 176 -4.18 -11.07 7.14
CA PHE A 176 -5.53 -11.63 7.16
C PHE A 176 -6.03 -11.89 8.57
N ASN A 177 -5.25 -12.61 9.38
CA ASN A 177 -5.65 -12.99 10.75
C ASN A 177 -5.87 -11.78 11.65
N PHE A 178 -5.09 -10.71 11.47
CA PHE A 178 -5.29 -9.47 12.21
C PHE A 178 -6.59 -8.78 11.79
N PHE A 179 -6.85 -8.64 10.48
CA PHE A 179 -8.08 -8.02 10.00
C PHE A 179 -9.32 -8.89 10.26
N TYR A 180 -9.17 -10.21 10.32
CA TYR A 180 -10.23 -11.11 10.74
C TYR A 180 -10.61 -10.85 12.20
N PHE A 181 -9.61 -10.74 13.09
CA PHE A 181 -9.85 -10.35 14.48
C PHE A 181 -10.49 -8.96 14.59
N VAL A 182 -10.02 -7.96 13.84
CA VAL A 182 -10.60 -6.61 13.86
C VAL A 182 -12.07 -6.63 13.43
N ALA A 183 -12.39 -7.38 12.37
CA ALA A 183 -13.74 -7.45 11.81
C ALA A 183 -14.70 -8.30 12.66
N PHE A 184 -14.27 -9.46 13.16
CA PHE A 184 -15.16 -10.48 13.72
C PHE A 184 -14.93 -10.79 15.21
N GLY A 185 -13.89 -10.21 15.81
CA GLY A 185 -13.60 -10.38 17.24
C GLY A 185 -12.90 -11.69 17.58
N GLU A 186 -13.02 -12.08 18.84
CA GLU A 186 -12.38 -13.25 19.45
C GLU A 186 -13.17 -14.52 19.09
N GLN A 187 -12.49 -15.62 18.76
CA GLN A 187 -13.11 -16.89 18.41
C GLN A 187 -12.29 -18.05 18.98
N ASP A 188 -12.96 -19.08 19.52
CA ASP A 188 -12.28 -20.21 20.17
C ASP A 188 -11.92 -21.32 19.18
N SER A 189 -12.72 -21.45 18.13
CA SER A 189 -12.52 -22.38 17.02
C SER A 189 -13.02 -21.78 15.71
N PHE A 190 -12.61 -22.37 14.61
CA PHE A 190 -12.95 -21.94 13.26
C PHE A 190 -13.45 -23.12 12.45
N LEU A 191 -14.71 -23.05 12.00
CA LEU A 191 -15.26 -23.94 11.00
C LEU A 191 -14.90 -23.40 9.63
N ILE A 192 -14.04 -24.12 8.91
CA ILE A 192 -13.50 -23.71 7.61
C ILE A 192 -14.02 -24.68 6.56
N LYS A 193 -14.64 -24.13 5.51
CA LYS A 193 -15.04 -24.87 4.31
C LYS A 193 -14.12 -24.50 3.15
N ALA A 194 -13.64 -25.50 2.42
CA ALA A 194 -12.79 -25.32 1.26
C ALA A 194 -13.19 -26.24 0.11
N LEU A 195 -12.70 -25.95 -1.09
CA LEU A 195 -12.79 -26.85 -2.26
C LEU A 195 -11.45 -27.54 -2.49
N ASP A 196 -11.49 -28.85 -2.69
CA ASP A 196 -10.33 -29.63 -3.13
C ASP A 196 -10.08 -29.50 -4.64
N ASP A 197 -9.09 -30.25 -5.14
CA ASP A 197 -8.71 -30.23 -6.55
C ASP A 197 -9.77 -30.85 -7.48
N GLN A 198 -10.76 -31.55 -6.92
CA GLN A 198 -11.92 -32.11 -7.61
C GLN A 198 -13.17 -31.20 -7.51
N ASN A 199 -13.07 -30.05 -6.83
CA ASN A 199 -14.16 -29.15 -6.46
C ASN A 199 -15.17 -29.75 -5.45
N GLU A 200 -14.76 -30.74 -4.67
CA GLU A 200 -15.56 -31.28 -3.58
C GLU A 200 -15.36 -30.46 -2.30
N GLU A 201 -16.41 -30.34 -1.49
CA GLU A 201 -16.37 -29.54 -0.25
C GLU A 201 -15.66 -30.31 0.87
N ILE A 202 -14.59 -29.70 1.39
CA ILE A 202 -13.90 -30.11 2.60
C ILE A 202 -14.35 -29.21 3.76
N GLU A 203 -14.77 -29.83 4.86
CA GLU A 203 -15.07 -29.13 6.10
C GLU A 203 -14.11 -29.54 7.23
N VAL A 204 -13.53 -28.54 7.89
CA VAL A 204 -12.56 -28.70 8.98
C VAL A 204 -12.95 -27.77 10.13
N ASN A 205 -13.03 -28.31 11.34
CA ASN A 205 -13.11 -27.50 12.55
C ASN A 205 -11.74 -27.46 13.22
N VAL A 206 -11.14 -26.28 13.32
CA VAL A 206 -9.81 -26.09 13.91
C VAL A 206 -9.89 -25.23 15.15
N ALA A 207 -9.20 -25.66 16.21
CA ALA A 207 -9.02 -24.82 17.39
C ALA A 207 -8.20 -23.58 17.03
N SER A 208 -8.54 -22.46 17.67
CA SER A 208 -7.69 -21.28 17.66
C SER A 208 -6.30 -21.56 18.23
N VAL A 209 -5.30 -20.79 17.80
CA VAL A 209 -3.92 -20.89 18.32
C VAL A 209 -3.47 -19.61 19.00
N GLU A 210 -2.54 -19.73 19.93
CA GLU A 210 -1.86 -18.56 20.48
C GLU A 210 -1.11 -17.80 19.37
N THR A 211 -1.15 -16.47 19.45
CA THR A 211 -0.47 -15.62 18.49
C THR A 211 1.04 -15.70 18.69
N ASP A 212 1.78 -16.17 17.69
CA ASP A 212 3.25 -16.07 17.71
C ASP A 212 3.66 -14.58 17.62
N ILE A 213 4.06 -14.03 18.76
CA ILE A 213 4.51 -12.64 18.92
C ILE A 213 5.69 -12.33 17.99
N LYS A 214 6.61 -13.27 17.76
CA LYS A 214 7.75 -13.06 16.87
C LYS A 214 7.28 -13.03 15.42
N ALA A 215 6.41 -13.94 15.00
CA ALA A 215 5.82 -13.92 13.66
C ALA A 215 5.02 -12.64 13.41
N PHE A 216 4.16 -12.25 14.36
CA PHE A 216 3.40 -11.01 14.31
C PHE A 216 4.34 -9.80 14.15
N ASN A 217 5.36 -9.67 15.00
CA ASN A 217 6.30 -8.55 14.90
C ASN A 217 7.07 -8.52 13.58
N ARG A 218 7.40 -9.69 13.01
CA ARG A 218 8.03 -9.78 11.68
C ARG A 218 7.08 -9.32 10.58
N SER A 219 5.85 -9.82 10.55
CA SER A 219 4.82 -9.42 9.56
C SER A 219 4.48 -7.93 9.70
N TYR A 220 4.20 -7.47 10.91
CA TYR A 220 3.86 -6.06 11.19
C TYR A 220 4.95 -5.09 10.72
N LYS A 221 6.23 -5.40 10.97
CA LYS A 221 7.35 -4.55 10.50
C LYS A 221 7.57 -4.59 8.99
N LYS A 222 7.11 -5.64 8.31
CA LYS A 222 7.22 -5.80 6.85
C LYS A 222 5.99 -5.30 6.09
N SER A 223 4.93 -4.93 6.81
CA SER A 223 3.69 -4.41 6.23
C SER A 223 3.99 -3.31 5.18
N PRO A 224 3.38 -3.40 3.98
CA PRO A 224 3.41 -2.36 2.95
C PRO A 224 3.07 -0.96 3.49
N PHE A 225 2.08 -0.88 4.37
CA PHE A 225 1.63 0.38 4.99
C PHE A 225 2.58 0.92 6.07
N ILE A 226 3.40 0.06 6.69
CA ILE A 226 4.41 0.50 7.67
C ILE A 226 5.70 0.90 6.97
N THR A 227 6.09 0.20 5.90
CA THR A 227 7.38 0.39 5.25
C THR A 227 7.36 1.38 4.10
N TYR A 228 6.17 1.79 3.61
CA TYR A 228 5.87 2.74 2.52
C TYR A 228 7.09 3.12 1.67
N GLY A 229 7.13 2.56 0.46
CA GLY A 229 8.25 2.65 -0.46
C GLY A 229 9.22 1.47 -0.41
N GLY A 230 8.98 0.43 0.42
CA GLY A 230 9.92 -0.70 0.60
C GLY A 230 11.30 -0.23 1.11
N SER A 231 12.16 -1.12 1.61
CA SER A 231 13.54 -0.73 1.92
C SER A 231 14.52 -1.69 1.29
N SER A 232 14.82 -1.44 0.01
CA SER A 232 16.01 -2.01 -0.62
C SER A 232 17.17 -1.03 -0.49
N LYS A 233 18.31 -1.50 0.03
CA LYS A 233 19.58 -0.75 -0.05
C LYS A 233 20.20 -0.81 -1.45
N SER A 234 19.78 -1.79 -2.27
CA SER A 234 20.12 -1.86 -3.69
C SER A 234 19.11 -1.04 -4.50
N PHE A 235 19.58 -0.27 -5.47
CA PHE A 235 18.70 0.43 -6.43
C PHE A 235 17.98 -0.53 -7.38
N GLY A 236 18.49 -1.74 -7.54
CA GLY A 236 17.91 -2.73 -8.44
C GLY A 236 18.92 -3.75 -8.91
N LYS A 237 18.52 -4.58 -9.87
CA LYS A 237 19.37 -5.57 -10.53
C LYS A 237 19.06 -5.58 -12.02
N LEU A 238 20.08 -5.46 -12.86
CA LEU A 238 19.97 -5.72 -14.30
C LEU A 238 20.39 -7.17 -14.54
N VAL A 239 19.50 -7.96 -15.14
CA VAL A 239 19.74 -9.33 -15.58
C VAL A 239 19.73 -9.34 -17.11
N THR A 240 20.81 -9.88 -17.66
CA THR A 240 21.01 -10.01 -19.10
C THR A 240 21.29 -11.48 -19.35
N ASP A 241 20.48 -12.10 -20.21
CA ASP A 241 20.81 -13.40 -20.80
C ASP A 241 21.16 -13.15 -22.27
N ARG A 242 22.38 -13.52 -22.68
CA ARG A 242 22.86 -13.28 -24.04
C ARG A 242 22.14 -14.13 -25.09
N SER A 243 21.51 -15.23 -24.69
CA SER A 243 20.64 -16.01 -25.59
C SER A 243 19.22 -15.47 -25.70
N SER A 244 18.86 -14.47 -24.90
CA SER A 244 17.52 -13.88 -24.87
C SER A 244 17.50 -12.57 -25.65
N PRO A 245 16.42 -12.26 -26.40
CA PRO A 245 16.23 -10.94 -27.00
C PRO A 245 15.87 -9.86 -25.96
N VAL A 246 16.00 -10.16 -24.67
CA VAL A 246 15.44 -9.38 -23.56
C VAL A 246 16.45 -9.19 -22.44
N GLN A 247 16.55 -7.95 -21.97
CA GLN A 247 17.12 -7.61 -20.66
C GLN A 247 16.01 -7.33 -19.64
N THR A 248 16.19 -7.77 -18.40
CA THR A 248 15.25 -7.48 -17.31
C THR A 248 15.91 -6.61 -16.24
N TRP A 249 15.33 -5.44 -15.97
CA TRP A 249 15.79 -4.52 -14.94
C TRP A 249 14.78 -4.42 -13.80
N PHE A 250 15.14 -5.03 -12.67
CA PHE A 250 14.36 -5.03 -11.45
C PHE A 250 14.61 -3.75 -10.66
N LEU A 251 13.57 -2.97 -10.39
CA LEU A 251 13.61 -1.76 -9.57
C LEU A 251 12.63 -1.91 -8.39
N PRO A 252 13.08 -2.47 -7.25
CA PRO A 252 12.17 -2.91 -6.18
C PRO A 252 11.65 -1.77 -5.27
N SER A 253 12.21 -0.56 -5.37
CA SER A 253 11.89 0.55 -4.48
C SER A 253 12.49 1.85 -4.98
N PHE A 254 11.77 2.96 -4.80
CA PHE A 254 12.28 4.31 -5.04
C PHE A 254 12.58 5.10 -3.76
N LYS A 255 12.53 4.47 -2.59
CA LYS A 255 12.72 5.17 -1.30
C LYS A 255 14.08 5.88 -1.18
N TYR A 256 15.14 5.24 -1.67
CA TYR A 256 16.51 5.77 -1.64
C TYR A 256 17.04 6.17 -3.02
N ALA A 257 16.21 6.07 -4.06
CA ALA A 257 16.56 6.35 -5.46
C ALA A 257 16.69 7.86 -5.73
N LYS A 258 17.79 8.47 -5.25
CA LYS A 258 18.10 9.90 -5.43
C LYS A 258 19.59 10.21 -5.32
N GLY A 259 20.00 11.33 -5.92
CA GLY A 259 21.34 11.89 -5.80
C GLY A 259 22.36 11.18 -6.70
N ALA A 260 23.61 11.67 -6.66
CA ALA A 260 24.66 11.28 -7.62
C ALA A 260 24.92 9.77 -7.70
N LYS A 261 24.89 9.05 -6.56
CA LYS A 261 25.06 7.58 -6.55
C LYS A 261 23.95 6.85 -7.31
N TYR A 262 22.71 7.33 -7.18
CA TYR A 262 21.58 6.76 -7.92
C TYR A 262 21.69 7.08 -9.39
N HIS A 263 21.95 8.34 -9.76
CA HIS A 263 22.11 8.73 -11.16
C HIS A 263 23.22 7.92 -11.85
N GLY A 264 24.41 7.83 -11.23
CA GLY A 264 25.51 7.03 -11.78
C GLY A 264 25.17 5.53 -11.93
N TYR A 265 24.31 4.98 -11.08
CA TYR A 265 23.80 3.61 -11.24
C TYR A 265 22.87 3.49 -12.45
N ILE A 266 21.96 4.45 -12.65
CA ILE A 266 21.06 4.50 -13.80
C ILE A 266 21.86 4.64 -15.09
N ASP A 267 22.81 5.58 -15.14
CA ASP A 267 23.65 5.82 -16.31
C ASP A 267 24.45 4.56 -16.67
N ALA A 268 25.04 3.90 -15.67
CA ALA A 268 25.84 2.69 -15.88
C ALA A 268 24.99 1.54 -16.43
N ASN A 269 23.77 1.36 -15.93
CA ASN A 269 22.87 0.35 -16.47
C ASN A 269 22.32 0.72 -17.84
N MET A 270 22.00 1.99 -18.11
CA MET A 270 21.50 2.37 -19.43
C MET A 270 22.56 2.19 -20.53
N ARG A 271 23.83 2.51 -20.24
CA ARG A 271 24.94 2.19 -21.16
C ARG A 271 25.06 0.68 -21.43
N ARG A 272 24.86 -0.15 -20.41
CA ARG A 272 24.86 -1.62 -20.57
C ARG A 272 23.67 -2.09 -21.39
N ILE A 273 22.49 -1.53 -21.12
CA ILE A 273 21.25 -1.84 -21.83
C ILE A 273 21.40 -1.52 -23.32
N ASN A 274 21.87 -0.32 -23.66
CA ASN A 274 22.04 0.12 -25.04
C ASN A 274 23.15 -0.63 -25.78
N LYS A 275 24.22 -1.05 -25.09
CA LYS A 275 25.34 -1.79 -25.70
C LYS A 275 24.99 -3.25 -26.05
N ASP A 276 24.05 -3.85 -25.34
CA ASP A 276 23.64 -5.23 -25.55
C ASP A 276 22.75 -5.38 -26.80
N GLU A 277 22.72 -6.57 -27.41
CA GLU A 277 21.98 -6.83 -28.65
C GLU A 277 20.48 -7.09 -28.45
N SER A 278 20.02 -7.21 -27.19
CA SER A 278 18.59 -7.38 -26.88
C SER A 278 17.74 -6.31 -27.57
N GLU A 279 16.57 -6.69 -28.07
CA GLU A 279 15.61 -5.78 -28.72
C GLU A 279 14.68 -5.14 -27.68
N PHE A 280 14.40 -5.85 -26.59
CA PHE A 280 13.47 -5.45 -25.54
C PHE A 280 14.15 -5.23 -24.20
N LEU A 281 13.60 -4.29 -23.43
CA LEU A 281 13.87 -4.10 -22.01
C LEU A 281 12.58 -4.35 -21.23
N ILE A 282 12.61 -5.32 -20.32
CA ILE A 282 11.60 -5.47 -19.28
C ILE A 282 12.03 -4.64 -18.07
N LEU A 283 11.23 -3.64 -17.71
CA LEU A 283 11.35 -2.90 -16.47
C LEU A 283 10.41 -3.50 -15.43
N ASP A 284 10.95 -4.21 -14.44
CA ASP A 284 10.15 -4.87 -13.42
C ASP A 284 9.94 -3.94 -12.21
N LEU A 285 8.71 -3.44 -12.07
CA LEU A 285 8.25 -2.56 -10.99
C LEU A 285 7.32 -3.28 -10.00
N ARG A 286 7.19 -4.61 -10.09
CA ARG A 286 6.41 -5.40 -9.13
C ARG A 286 6.96 -5.23 -7.72
N GLY A 287 6.09 -5.10 -6.74
CA GLY A 287 6.48 -4.83 -5.35
C GLY A 287 6.98 -3.40 -5.08
N ASN A 288 7.11 -2.53 -6.09
CA ASN A 288 7.66 -1.19 -5.93
C ASN A 288 6.62 -0.22 -5.38
N LEU A 289 6.59 -0.08 -4.05
CA LEU A 289 5.71 0.84 -3.32
C LEU A 289 6.06 2.34 -3.49
N GLY A 290 6.97 2.67 -4.41
CA GLY A 290 7.36 4.04 -4.74
C GLY A 290 8.44 4.61 -3.83
N GLY A 291 8.37 5.92 -3.59
CA GLY A 291 9.40 6.70 -2.91
C GLY A 291 9.65 8.04 -3.59
N VAL A 292 10.89 8.32 -3.96
CA VAL A 292 11.24 9.55 -4.70
C VAL A 292 10.64 9.49 -6.11
N ILE A 293 10.11 10.59 -6.62
CA ILE A 293 9.64 10.69 -8.02
C ILE A 293 10.85 10.59 -8.96
N GLN A 294 10.73 9.76 -10.00
CA GLN A 294 11.85 9.33 -10.81
C GLN A 294 12.02 10.15 -12.09
N THR A 295 12.16 11.47 -11.95
CA THR A 295 12.33 12.40 -13.10
C THR A 295 13.55 12.07 -13.96
N TYR A 296 14.62 11.58 -13.33
CA TYR A 296 15.89 11.26 -14.00
C TYR A 296 15.83 9.94 -14.77
N LEU A 297 15.26 8.88 -14.18
CA LEU A 297 15.05 7.60 -14.87
C LEU A 297 14.11 7.77 -16.07
N MET A 298 12.98 8.46 -15.90
CA MET A 298 12.04 8.70 -17.00
C MET A 298 12.65 9.51 -18.14
N GLY A 299 13.66 10.34 -17.86
CA GLY A 299 14.39 11.08 -18.88
C GLY A 299 15.16 10.24 -19.90
N TYR A 300 15.36 8.95 -19.62
CA TYR A 300 15.94 8.00 -20.58
C TYR A 300 14.91 7.41 -21.56
N PHE A 301 13.62 7.62 -21.31
CA PHE A 301 12.52 7.06 -22.12
C PHE A 301 11.64 8.15 -22.73
N ILE A 302 11.67 9.36 -22.17
CA ILE A 302 10.89 10.52 -22.61
C ILE A 302 11.91 11.60 -22.99
N ALA A 303 12.12 11.77 -24.31
CA ALA A 303 13.17 12.61 -24.87
C ALA A 303 12.87 14.12 -24.75
N GLU A 304 11.60 14.49 -24.77
CA GLU A 304 11.19 15.88 -24.62
C GLU A 304 11.03 16.23 -23.13
N GLN A 305 11.31 17.49 -22.79
CA GLN A 305 11.00 17.97 -21.46
C GLN A 305 9.48 18.16 -21.35
N ASP A 306 8.86 17.38 -20.48
CA ASP A 306 7.41 17.37 -20.30
C ASP A 306 7.05 17.24 -18.81
N HIS A 307 5.84 17.69 -18.49
CA HIS A 307 5.21 17.50 -17.21
C HIS A 307 4.88 16.03 -17.03
N ILE A 308 5.31 15.46 -15.91
CA ILE A 308 5.00 14.07 -15.53
C ILE A 308 4.00 13.99 -14.37
N ALA A 309 3.87 15.08 -13.62
CA ALA A 309 2.90 15.23 -12.54
C ALA A 309 2.72 16.70 -12.14
N TYR A 310 1.58 16.97 -11.52
CA TYR A 310 1.23 18.21 -10.84
C TYR A 310 1.00 17.91 -9.35
N MET A 311 1.32 18.86 -8.47
CA MET A 311 1.05 18.74 -7.03
C MET A 311 0.44 20.01 -6.45
N GLU A 312 -0.52 19.87 -5.55
CA GLU A 312 -1.13 20.98 -4.81
C GLU A 312 -1.13 20.62 -3.33
N ILE A 313 -0.55 21.47 -2.47
CA ILE A 313 -0.60 21.26 -1.02
C ILE A 313 -1.87 21.94 -0.49
N GLY A 314 -2.70 21.16 0.19
CA GLY A 314 -3.87 21.65 0.90
C GLY A 314 -3.50 22.47 2.15
N ASN A 315 -4.52 22.99 2.84
CA ASN A 315 -4.31 23.86 3.99
C ASN A 315 -3.79 23.08 5.22
N THR A 316 -2.50 23.23 5.54
CA THR A 316 -1.86 22.58 6.70
C THR A 316 -1.76 23.47 7.95
N GLU A 317 -2.36 24.67 7.92
CA GLU A 317 -2.07 25.74 8.89
C GLU A 317 -3.01 25.81 10.11
N LYS A 318 -4.06 24.97 10.19
CA LYS A 318 -5.04 25.02 11.29
C LYS A 318 -4.40 24.77 12.67
N PRO A 319 -4.44 25.74 13.62
CA PRO A 319 -3.75 25.65 14.92
C PRO A 319 -4.18 24.47 15.80
N ALA A 320 -5.48 24.14 15.83
CA ALA A 320 -6.03 23.07 16.67
C ALA A 320 -5.45 21.68 16.36
N TYR A 321 -4.97 21.49 15.12
CA TYR A 321 -4.44 20.22 14.64
C TYR A 321 -2.91 20.11 14.80
N ARG A 322 -2.20 21.25 14.73
CA ARG A 322 -0.72 21.31 14.85
C ARG A 322 -0.18 20.71 16.15
N GLN A 323 -0.97 20.71 17.22
CA GLN A 323 -0.60 20.12 18.52
C GLN A 323 -0.56 18.59 18.51
N HIS A 324 -1.25 17.94 17.56
CA HIS A 324 -1.33 16.48 17.48
C HIS A 324 -0.30 15.86 16.53
N TYR A 325 0.39 16.69 15.75
CA TYR A 325 1.47 16.26 14.88
C TYR A 325 2.71 15.81 15.64
N LYS A 326 3.42 14.85 15.05
CA LYS A 326 4.83 14.65 15.35
C LYS A 326 5.68 15.77 14.72
N ARG A 327 5.69 16.93 15.40
CA ARG A 327 6.48 18.11 15.02
C ARG A 327 7.96 17.74 14.86
N TRP A 328 8.65 18.44 13.96
CA TRP A 328 10.08 18.25 13.67
C TRP A 328 10.47 16.89 13.07
N SER A 329 9.50 16.04 12.74
CA SER A 329 9.77 14.88 11.89
C SER A 329 10.22 15.33 10.48
N LYS A 330 11.02 14.50 9.80
CA LYS A 330 11.47 14.78 8.43
C LYS A 330 10.30 15.07 7.49
N SER A 331 9.21 14.30 7.57
CA SER A 331 8.02 14.50 6.74
C SER A 331 7.29 15.79 7.08
N TYR A 332 7.14 16.13 8.37
CA TYR A 332 6.56 17.41 8.79
C TYR A 332 7.35 18.60 8.25
N LEU A 333 8.68 18.57 8.39
CA LEU A 333 9.54 19.63 7.88
C LEU A 333 9.49 19.74 6.36
N LYS A 334 9.44 18.60 5.65
CA LYS A 334 9.31 18.57 4.19
C LYS A 334 7.99 19.21 3.74
N VAL A 335 6.86 18.77 4.29
CA VAL A 335 5.55 19.33 3.93
C VAL A 335 5.48 20.81 4.28
N ARG A 336 6.01 21.23 5.43
CA ARG A 336 6.03 22.63 5.82
C ARG A 336 6.87 23.49 4.86
N LEU A 337 8.07 23.02 4.48
CA LEU A 337 8.92 23.72 3.52
C LEU A 337 8.22 23.79 2.16
N SER A 338 7.62 22.69 1.71
CA SER A 338 6.86 22.68 0.45
C SER A 338 5.63 23.59 0.51
N SER A 339 4.94 23.71 1.64
CA SER A 339 3.83 24.67 1.82
C SER A 339 4.35 26.11 1.71
N MET A 340 5.46 26.43 2.38
CA MET A 340 6.08 27.76 2.32
C MET A 340 6.55 28.12 0.90
N LEU A 341 7.13 27.15 0.19
CA LEU A 341 7.51 27.34 -1.21
C LEU A 341 6.29 27.56 -2.11
N GLN A 342 5.09 27.09 -1.71
CA GLN A 342 3.89 27.15 -2.56
C GLN A 342 3.30 28.54 -2.46
N ASP A 343 3.25 29.05 -1.23
CA ASP A 343 2.87 30.42 -0.94
C ASP A 343 3.86 31.40 -1.60
N ALA A 344 5.16 31.05 -1.66
CA ALA A 344 6.14 31.83 -2.40
C ALA A 344 6.01 31.70 -3.92
N SER A 345 5.69 30.51 -4.45
CA SER A 345 5.54 30.28 -5.90
C SER A 345 4.23 30.83 -6.45
N GLN A 346 3.22 31.09 -5.62
CA GLN A 346 2.08 31.95 -5.98
C GLN A 346 2.51 33.35 -6.44
N LEU A 347 3.74 33.77 -6.13
CA LEU A 347 4.35 35.01 -6.63
C LEU A 347 5.17 34.81 -7.92
N SER A 348 5.28 33.58 -8.45
CA SER A 348 6.10 33.25 -9.63
C SER A 348 5.26 32.78 -10.83
N ALA A 349 5.65 33.19 -12.03
CA ALA A 349 4.92 33.04 -13.29
C ALA A 349 4.77 31.59 -13.81
N ASP A 350 5.49 30.63 -13.22
CA ASP A 350 5.48 29.22 -13.66
C ASP A 350 4.33 28.40 -13.02
N SER A 351 3.41 29.05 -12.30
CA SER A 351 2.24 28.41 -11.69
C SER A 351 0.99 28.56 -12.57
N VAL A 352 0.58 27.49 -13.25
CA VAL A 352 -0.75 27.43 -13.88
C VAL A 352 -1.74 26.92 -12.83
N GLY A 353 -2.42 27.86 -12.17
CA GLY A 353 -3.24 27.55 -10.99
C GLY A 353 -2.37 27.11 -9.80
N HIS A 354 -2.99 26.70 -8.70
CA HIS A 354 -2.32 26.39 -7.42
C HIS A 354 -1.40 25.14 -7.44
N PHE A 355 -0.89 24.72 -8.61
CA PHE A 355 -0.16 23.47 -8.81
C PHE A 355 1.34 23.69 -9.06
N TYR A 356 2.16 22.89 -8.40
CA TYR A 356 3.55 22.66 -8.73
C TYR A 356 3.69 21.69 -9.89
N GLN A 357 4.45 22.12 -10.89
CA GLN A 357 4.79 21.33 -12.07
C GLN A 357 6.03 20.48 -11.79
N ILE A 358 5.94 19.17 -12.06
CA ILE A 358 7.07 18.25 -11.99
C ILE A 358 7.43 17.85 -13.41
N LEU A 359 8.62 18.27 -13.84
CA LEU A 359 9.18 17.94 -15.15
C LEU A 359 10.07 16.70 -15.06
N ASN A 360 10.06 15.87 -16.11
CA ASN A 360 11.13 14.89 -16.32
C ASN A 360 12.49 15.61 -16.54
N ARG A 361 13.57 14.83 -16.56
CA ARG A 361 14.92 15.34 -16.87
C ARG A 361 15.47 14.58 -18.07
N PRO A 362 15.15 14.99 -19.31
CA PRO A 362 15.64 14.32 -20.50
C PRO A 362 17.14 14.07 -20.47
N GLN A 363 17.54 12.87 -20.89
CA GLN A 363 18.93 12.46 -20.98
C GLN A 363 19.40 12.50 -22.44
N VAL A 364 20.68 12.80 -22.66
CA VAL A 364 21.22 12.88 -24.02
C VAL A 364 21.20 11.50 -24.69
N GLU A 365 21.59 10.45 -23.97
CA GLU A 365 21.49 9.07 -24.44
C GLU A 365 20.13 8.50 -24.06
N GLN A 366 19.22 8.35 -25.03
CA GLN A 366 17.92 7.68 -24.81
C GLN A 366 18.07 6.16 -24.78
N CYS A 367 17.10 5.47 -24.16
CA CYS A 367 16.99 4.02 -24.24
C CYS A 367 16.65 3.61 -25.68
N GLN A 368 17.41 2.67 -26.23
CA GLN A 368 17.24 2.20 -27.60
C GLN A 368 16.39 0.92 -27.71
N LYS A 369 15.78 0.48 -26.60
CA LYS A 369 15.07 -0.79 -26.50
C LYS A 369 13.57 -0.58 -26.47
N ARG A 370 12.80 -1.51 -27.04
CA ARG A 370 11.34 -1.54 -26.87
C ARG A 370 11.02 -1.87 -25.41
N LEU A 371 10.10 -1.12 -24.82
CA LEU A 371 9.87 -1.17 -23.37
C LEU A 371 8.63 -1.99 -23.01
N VAL A 372 8.84 -2.98 -22.14
CA VAL A 372 7.78 -3.70 -21.41
C VAL A 372 7.93 -3.36 -19.93
N VAL A 373 6.82 -3.06 -19.24
CA VAL A 373 6.84 -2.77 -17.80
C VAL A 373 5.98 -3.79 -17.07
N LEU A 374 6.57 -4.48 -16.09
CA LEU A 374 5.84 -5.38 -15.20
C LEU A 374 5.35 -4.63 -13.97
N VAL A 375 4.07 -4.80 -13.66
CA VAL A 375 3.41 -4.15 -12.53
C VAL A 375 2.56 -5.13 -11.73
N ASP A 376 2.34 -4.84 -10.45
CA ASP A 376 1.41 -5.58 -9.60
C ASP A 376 0.63 -4.65 -8.67
N GLY A 377 -0.25 -5.20 -7.82
CA GLY A 377 -0.99 -4.43 -6.82
C GLY A 377 -0.09 -3.71 -5.80
N MET A 378 1.20 -4.00 -5.79
CA MET A 378 2.21 -3.38 -4.93
C MET A 378 3.05 -2.33 -5.66
N THR A 379 2.91 -2.17 -6.97
CA THR A 379 3.38 -1.01 -7.72
C THR A 379 2.53 0.20 -7.29
N PHE A 380 3.08 1.07 -6.45
CA PHE A 380 2.33 2.14 -5.77
C PHE A 380 3.06 3.49 -5.83
N SER A 381 2.32 4.60 -5.68
CA SER A 381 2.87 5.95 -5.57
C SER A 381 3.83 6.28 -6.74
N SER A 382 5.09 6.65 -6.46
CA SER A 382 6.08 6.93 -7.52
C SER A 382 6.33 5.73 -8.46
N GLY A 383 6.08 4.50 -8.02
CA GLY A 383 6.09 3.31 -8.88
C GLY A 383 5.00 3.36 -9.96
N SER A 384 3.76 3.63 -9.53
CA SER A 384 2.61 3.80 -10.44
C SER A 384 2.76 5.04 -11.33
N ASN A 385 3.33 6.14 -10.81
CA ASN A 385 3.61 7.34 -11.62
C ASN A 385 4.59 7.04 -12.76
N VAL A 386 5.65 6.27 -12.50
CA VAL A 386 6.59 5.83 -13.55
C VAL A 386 5.88 4.95 -14.57
N ALA A 387 5.14 3.93 -14.12
CA ALA A 387 4.42 3.04 -15.03
C ALA A 387 3.40 3.80 -15.90
N ALA A 388 2.64 4.72 -15.31
CA ALA A 388 1.64 5.53 -16.00
C ALA A 388 2.27 6.44 -17.07
N ASN A 389 3.35 7.16 -16.73
CA ASN A 389 4.03 8.04 -17.69
C ASN A 389 4.77 7.25 -18.78
N LEU A 390 5.35 6.08 -18.47
CA LEU A 390 6.00 5.25 -19.49
C LEU A 390 4.98 4.64 -20.47
N LYS A 391 3.80 4.25 -20.00
CA LYS A 391 2.70 3.82 -20.88
C LYS A 391 2.30 4.96 -21.82
N ASP A 392 1.99 6.11 -21.24
CA ASP A 392 1.37 7.25 -21.94
C ASP A 392 2.35 7.95 -22.89
N LYS A 393 3.59 8.20 -22.43
CA LYS A 393 4.56 9.07 -23.11
C LYS A 393 5.70 8.32 -23.79
N ALA A 394 5.95 7.06 -23.40
CA ALA A 394 7.04 6.25 -23.96
C ALA A 394 6.54 4.99 -24.71
N GLY A 395 5.22 4.84 -24.88
CA GLY A 395 4.61 3.71 -25.60
C GLY A 395 4.90 2.34 -24.98
N ALA A 396 5.14 2.29 -23.67
CA ALA A 396 5.47 1.05 -22.98
C ALA A 396 4.26 0.11 -22.90
N ILE A 397 4.51 -1.19 -23.09
CA ILE A 397 3.49 -2.22 -22.89
C ILE A 397 3.48 -2.65 -21.42
N ILE A 398 2.32 -2.57 -20.78
CA ILE A 398 2.15 -2.85 -19.36
C ILE A 398 1.59 -4.26 -19.17
N ILE A 399 2.27 -5.08 -18.38
CA ILE A 399 1.88 -6.48 -18.14
C ILE A 399 1.80 -6.74 -16.63
N GLY A 400 0.72 -7.35 -16.16
CA GLY A 400 0.60 -7.79 -14.77
C GLY A 400 -0.76 -7.59 -14.14
N GLU A 401 -0.80 -7.06 -12.91
CA GLU A 401 -2.04 -6.71 -12.20
C GLU A 401 -2.27 -5.20 -12.22
N GLU A 402 -3.50 -4.75 -11.97
CA GLU A 402 -3.77 -3.31 -11.74
C GLU A 402 -2.84 -2.76 -10.66
N THR A 403 -2.14 -1.65 -10.95
CA THR A 403 -1.24 -1.04 -9.98
C THR A 403 -1.99 -0.63 -8.73
N GLY A 404 -1.38 -0.74 -7.54
CA GLY A 404 -2.03 -0.32 -6.31
C GLY A 404 -2.30 1.18 -6.20
N GLY A 405 -1.50 2.01 -6.89
CA GLY A 405 -1.61 3.47 -6.87
C GLY A 405 -2.46 3.96 -8.04
N SER A 406 -3.21 5.06 -7.82
CA SER A 406 -4.08 5.60 -8.87
C SER A 406 -3.30 5.98 -10.13
N TYR A 407 -3.90 5.71 -11.30
CA TYR A 407 -3.36 6.11 -12.59
C TYR A 407 -3.30 7.62 -12.76
N LYS A 408 -4.37 8.34 -12.38
CA LYS A 408 -4.51 9.77 -12.68
C LYS A 408 -4.13 10.66 -11.52
N HIS A 409 -4.67 10.45 -10.33
CA HIS A 409 -4.54 11.43 -9.25
C HIS A 409 -4.77 10.83 -7.88
N GLY A 410 -4.35 11.51 -6.81
CA GLY A 410 -4.55 11.02 -5.46
C GLY A 410 -4.06 12.00 -4.41
N ASN A 411 -3.87 11.53 -3.18
CA ASN A 411 -3.31 12.31 -2.09
C ASN A 411 -2.01 11.68 -1.57
N THR A 412 -1.02 12.49 -1.21
CA THR A 412 0.29 12.11 -0.69
C THR A 412 0.81 13.13 0.34
N GLY A 413 2.10 13.06 0.71
CA GLY A 413 2.78 14.02 1.58
C GLY A 413 2.99 13.54 3.03
N GLN A 414 2.28 12.50 3.48
CA GLN A 414 2.52 11.75 4.71
C GLN A 414 2.88 12.58 5.96
N LEU A 415 1.86 13.08 6.66
CA LEU A 415 1.96 13.69 7.99
C LEU A 415 1.52 12.71 9.07
N ALA A 416 2.41 12.42 10.02
CA ALA A 416 2.10 11.57 11.15
C ALA A 416 1.38 12.35 12.26
N LEU A 417 0.23 11.82 12.68
CA LEU A 417 -0.58 12.29 13.79
C LEU A 417 -0.78 11.17 14.83
N LYS A 418 -1.00 11.56 16.09
CA LYS A 418 -1.46 10.66 17.16
C LYS A 418 -2.76 11.18 17.77
N LEU A 419 -3.80 10.35 17.80
CA LEU A 419 -5.09 10.71 18.39
C LEU A 419 -4.94 10.98 19.91
N PRO A 420 -5.62 12.01 20.46
CA PRO A 420 -5.32 12.51 21.79
C PRO A 420 -5.67 11.56 22.94
N LYS A 421 -6.66 10.68 22.80
CA LYS A 421 -7.15 9.81 23.88
C LYS A 421 -6.77 8.34 23.66
N SER A 422 -7.19 7.73 22.57
CA SER A 422 -6.86 6.35 22.20
C SER A 422 -5.38 6.15 21.88
N LYS A 423 -4.67 7.22 21.47
CA LYS A 423 -3.26 7.15 21.06
C LYS A 423 -3.02 6.32 19.80
N PHE A 424 -4.05 5.99 19.01
CA PHE A 424 -3.86 5.45 17.66
C PHE A 424 -3.01 6.41 16.84
N GLN A 425 -2.11 5.85 16.04
CA GLN A 425 -1.26 6.61 15.13
C GLN A 425 -1.93 6.66 13.77
N MET A 426 -1.74 7.77 13.07
CA MET A 426 -2.33 7.98 11.77
C MET A 426 -1.32 8.66 10.85
N VAL A 427 -1.44 8.39 9.55
CA VAL A 427 -0.78 9.14 8.49
C VAL A 427 -1.86 9.83 7.65
N ILE A 428 -1.77 11.15 7.53
CA ILE A 428 -2.64 12.02 6.72
C ILE A 428 -1.86 12.58 5.54
N ASN A 429 -2.53 12.86 4.43
CA ASN A 429 -1.89 13.20 3.17
C ASN A 429 -2.37 14.55 2.64
N PRO A 430 -1.65 15.64 2.95
CA PRO A 430 -2.07 16.99 2.63
C PRO A 430 -1.78 17.41 1.19
N VAL A 431 -1.09 16.60 0.41
CA VAL A 431 -0.66 16.97 -0.95
C VAL A 431 -1.51 16.22 -1.96
N TYR A 432 -2.33 16.92 -2.72
CA TYR A 432 -2.93 16.35 -3.91
C TYR A 432 -1.87 16.19 -5.01
N TYR A 433 -1.93 15.10 -5.77
CA TYR A 433 -1.12 14.92 -6.97
C TYR A 433 -2.00 14.52 -8.15
N SER A 434 -1.57 14.89 -9.36
CA SER A 434 -2.13 14.41 -10.63
C SER A 434 -0.99 14.03 -11.56
N ASN A 435 -0.98 12.83 -12.11
CA ASN A 435 -0.13 12.46 -13.22
C ASN A 435 -0.60 13.20 -14.47
N ASN A 436 0.35 13.65 -15.30
CA ASN A 436 0.05 14.30 -16.58
C ASN A 436 -0.04 13.25 -17.68
N VAL A 437 -1.15 12.50 -17.68
CA VAL A 437 -1.40 11.39 -18.60
C VAL A 437 -2.75 11.58 -19.28
N ASP A 438 -2.87 11.12 -20.52
CA ASP A 438 -4.01 11.45 -21.39
C ASP A 438 -5.19 10.50 -21.24
N LEU A 439 -4.94 9.24 -20.89
CA LEU A 439 -6.02 8.27 -20.71
C LEU A 439 -6.86 8.61 -19.46
N GLU A 440 -8.15 8.34 -19.53
CA GLU A 440 -9.05 8.43 -18.37
C GLU A 440 -9.30 7.03 -17.82
N MET A 441 -8.93 6.78 -16.57
CA MET A 441 -9.11 5.50 -15.88
C MET A 441 -9.94 5.64 -14.58
N GLY A 442 -10.70 6.74 -14.46
CA GLY A 442 -11.59 6.97 -13.32
C GLY A 442 -10.91 6.83 -11.96
N SER A 443 -11.48 6.00 -11.08
CA SER A 443 -10.98 5.73 -9.72
C SER A 443 -10.01 4.55 -9.63
N SER A 444 -9.50 4.06 -10.76
CA SER A 444 -8.60 2.90 -10.83
C SER A 444 -7.11 3.28 -10.75
N GLY A 445 -6.31 2.27 -10.47
CA GLY A 445 -4.90 2.23 -10.80
C GLY A 445 -4.67 2.08 -12.31
N LEU A 446 -3.41 1.94 -12.71
CA LEU A 446 -3.06 1.64 -14.08
C LEU A 446 -3.48 0.20 -14.40
N ILE A 447 -4.45 0.07 -15.31
CA ILE A 447 -4.85 -1.24 -15.85
C ILE A 447 -3.81 -1.69 -16.89
N PRO A 448 -3.22 -2.89 -16.73
CA PRO A 448 -2.28 -3.46 -17.69
C PRO A 448 -2.90 -3.69 -19.07
N ASP A 449 -2.06 -3.65 -20.11
CA ASP A 449 -2.44 -4.09 -21.46
C ASP A 449 -2.63 -5.60 -21.52
N ILE A 450 -1.87 -6.35 -20.71
CA ILE A 450 -1.99 -7.80 -20.57
C ILE A 450 -2.12 -8.14 -19.08
N LEU A 451 -3.29 -8.63 -18.69
CA LEU A 451 -3.55 -9.07 -17.32
C LEU A 451 -2.89 -10.42 -17.05
N VAL A 452 -2.23 -10.53 -15.89
CA VAL A 452 -1.67 -11.78 -15.38
C VAL A 452 -2.43 -12.20 -14.14
N ASP A 453 -2.85 -13.46 -14.11
CA ASP A 453 -3.57 -14.02 -12.98
C ASP A 453 -2.61 -14.34 -11.81
N PRO A 454 -2.73 -13.66 -10.66
CA PRO A 454 -1.81 -13.84 -9.53
C PRO A 454 -2.11 -15.08 -8.67
N ARG A 455 -3.09 -15.91 -9.06
CA ARG A 455 -3.43 -17.16 -8.36
C ARG A 455 -2.34 -18.23 -8.53
N PHE A 456 -1.64 -18.23 -9.67
CA PHE A 456 -0.66 -19.25 -9.98
C PHE A 456 0.70 -18.93 -9.36
N GLU A 457 1.33 -19.97 -8.79
CA GLU A 457 2.54 -19.81 -7.97
C GLU A 457 3.71 -19.16 -8.71
N TYR A 458 4.42 -18.30 -7.98
CA TYR A 458 5.80 -17.96 -8.27
C TYR A 458 6.71 -19.11 -7.84
N SER A 459 7.44 -19.70 -8.77
CA SER A 459 8.63 -20.48 -8.43
C SER A 459 9.85 -19.81 -9.03
N LYS A 460 11.05 -20.15 -8.54
CA LYS A 460 12.31 -19.64 -9.10
C LYS A 460 12.43 -19.91 -10.60
N ASN A 461 11.72 -20.93 -11.11
CA ASN A 461 11.79 -21.39 -12.50
C ASN A 461 10.49 -21.13 -13.29
N ASN A 462 9.48 -20.51 -12.68
CA ASN A 462 8.20 -20.23 -13.35
C ASN A 462 7.63 -18.93 -12.78
N ASP A 463 7.78 -17.84 -13.53
CA ASP A 463 7.23 -16.53 -13.19
C ASP A 463 6.20 -16.13 -14.26
N PRO A 464 4.90 -16.16 -13.97
CA PRO A 464 3.85 -15.95 -14.97
C PRO A 464 3.89 -14.54 -15.60
N PHE A 465 4.47 -13.55 -14.92
CA PHE A 465 4.59 -12.19 -15.48
C PHE A 465 5.71 -12.11 -16.49
N ILE A 466 6.84 -12.77 -16.21
CA ILE A 466 7.95 -12.87 -17.16
C ILE A 466 7.53 -13.71 -18.35
N ASN A 467 6.86 -14.84 -18.12
CA ASN A 467 6.34 -15.68 -19.21
C ASN A 467 5.38 -14.89 -20.10
N ALA A 468 4.40 -14.17 -19.52
CA ALA A 468 3.48 -13.33 -20.29
C ALA A 468 4.20 -12.26 -21.12
N ALA A 469 5.29 -11.69 -20.60
CA ALA A 469 6.13 -10.75 -21.34
C ALA A 469 6.90 -11.42 -22.49
N LEU A 470 7.46 -12.60 -22.26
CA LEU A 470 8.14 -13.37 -23.30
C LEU A 470 7.17 -13.80 -24.40
N ASP A 471 5.98 -14.29 -24.04
CA ASP A 471 4.91 -14.66 -24.98
C ASP A 471 4.41 -13.47 -25.80
N PHE A 472 4.34 -12.28 -25.19
CA PHE A 472 4.05 -11.04 -25.91
C PHE A 472 5.16 -10.70 -26.90
N ILE A 473 6.42 -10.75 -26.47
CA ILE A 473 7.59 -10.43 -27.30
C ILE A 473 7.71 -11.39 -28.48
N GLU A 474 7.49 -12.69 -28.28
CA GLU A 474 7.53 -13.69 -29.35
C GLU A 474 6.48 -13.40 -30.44
N ARG A 475 5.25 -13.08 -30.04
CA ARG A 475 4.17 -12.68 -30.96
C ARG A 475 4.46 -11.37 -31.71
N GLU A 476 5.14 -10.43 -31.07
CA GLU A 476 5.54 -9.19 -31.73
C GLU A 476 6.64 -9.42 -32.76
N LYS A 477 7.56 -10.35 -32.51
CA LYS A 477 8.60 -10.72 -33.47
C LYS A 477 8.03 -11.46 -34.68
N SER A 478 7.03 -12.33 -34.49
CA SER A 478 6.40 -13.03 -35.61
C SER A 478 5.70 -12.09 -36.59
N LYS A 479 5.10 -10.99 -36.10
CA LYS A 479 4.43 -9.98 -36.95
C LYS A 479 5.36 -9.14 -37.82
N VAL A 480 6.65 -9.07 -37.47
CA VAL A 480 7.67 -8.31 -38.24
C VAL A 480 8.34 -9.21 -39.30
N GLY A 481 8.17 -10.53 -39.19
CA GLY A 481 8.68 -11.51 -40.15
C GLY A 481 7.69 -11.89 -41.27
N GLU A 482 6.43 -11.45 -41.18
CA GLU A 482 5.44 -11.42 -42.26
C GLU A 482 5.46 -10.04 -42.93
#